data_AF-A0AAN5BW47-F1
#
_entry.id   AF-A0AAN5BW47-F1
#
_cell.length_a   1.000
_cell.length_b   1.000
_cell.length_c   1.000
_cell.angle_alpha   90.00
_cell.angle_beta   90.00
_cell.angle_gamma   90.00
#
_symmetry.space_group_name_H-M   'P 1'
#
loop_
_entity.id
_entity.type
_entity.pdbx_description
1 polymer ?
#
loop_
_entity_poly.entity_id
_entity_poly.type
_entity_poly.pdbx_seq_one_letter_code
_entity_poly.pdbx_strand_id
1 'polypeptide(L)'
;MLLSVVSLAHDGNWTASRPVVYGTYVACVVVHGVIATFFGRIMPKIQSACIVSNVGLVLATVLALPIGKAIRGGHINSGAYIFGHLENLTTWPQGWAFMMAWLSPIWTIGAFDSCVHMSEEATHAARAVPLGIIWSAGLCGALGFISLAVIASVIDVNLDGVLSTNLGQLMAQVCMYKYHNSSC
;
A
#
# COMPACT_ATOMS: atom_id res chain seq x y z
N MET A 1 1.93 9.86 0.23
CA MET A 1 1.84 9.11 -1.04
C MET A 1 1.97 10.09 -2.20
N LEU A 2 1.04 11.03 -2.39
CA LEU A 2 1.13 12.04 -3.47
C LEU A 2 2.43 12.88 -3.44
N LEU A 3 2.80 13.42 -2.28
CA LEU A 3 4.02 14.22 -2.13
C LEU A 3 5.31 13.42 -2.29
N SER A 4 5.23 12.09 -2.13
CA SER A 4 6.38 11.20 -2.24
C SER A 4 6.69 10.85 -3.70
N VAL A 5 5.71 10.87 -4.60
CA VAL A 5 5.94 10.80 -6.06
C VAL A 5 6.70 12.03 -6.53
N VAL A 6 6.32 13.22 -6.04
CA VAL A 6 7.01 14.49 -6.36
C VAL A 6 8.44 14.50 -5.82
N SER A 7 8.65 13.97 -4.61
CA SER A 7 9.99 13.82 -4.03
C SER A 7 10.85 12.80 -4.80
N LEU A 8 10.25 11.72 -5.32
CA LEU A 8 10.92 10.74 -6.19
C LEU A 8 11.33 11.35 -7.54
N ALA A 9 10.49 12.21 -8.10
CA ALA A 9 10.76 12.89 -9.38
C ALA A 9 11.83 13.99 -9.27
N HIS A 10 12.16 14.43 -8.06
CA HIS A 10 13.18 15.43 -7.76
C HIS A 10 14.40 14.84 -7.03
N ASP A 11 14.73 13.57 -7.29
CA ASP A 11 15.93 12.87 -6.79
C ASP A 11 16.14 12.96 -5.26
N GLY A 12 15.05 13.09 -4.49
CA GLY A 12 15.11 13.16 -3.02
C GLY A 12 15.60 14.51 -2.45
N ASN A 13 15.85 15.52 -3.29
CA ASN A 13 16.34 16.83 -2.85
C ASN A 13 15.23 17.76 -2.30
N TRP A 14 13.96 17.33 -2.40
CA TRP A 14 12.81 18.07 -1.88
C TRP A 14 12.03 17.23 -0.87
N THR A 15 12.03 17.68 0.39
CA THR A 15 11.21 17.14 1.47
C THR A 15 10.03 18.08 1.72
N ALA A 16 8.80 17.57 1.66
CA ALA A 16 7.60 18.39 1.85
C ALA A 16 7.58 19.02 3.27
N SER A 17 7.49 20.34 3.34
CA SER A 17 7.37 21.03 4.63
C SER A 17 6.00 20.75 5.26
N ARG A 18 5.92 20.76 6.60
CA ARG A 18 4.67 20.54 7.37
C ARG A 18 3.45 21.32 6.83
N PRO A 19 3.55 22.62 6.49
CA PRO A 19 2.40 23.35 5.94
C PRO A 19 1.97 22.87 4.55
N VAL A 20 2.90 22.39 3.71
CA VAL A 20 2.57 21.83 2.39
C VAL A 20 1.82 20.51 2.54
N VAL A 21 2.26 19.64 3.47
CA VAL A 21 1.55 18.39 3.77
C VAL A 21 0.12 18.65 4.23
N TYR A 22 -0.06 19.59 5.15
CA TYR A 22 -1.39 19.97 5.64
C TYR A 22 -2.25 20.61 4.55
N GLY A 23 -1.67 21.51 3.74
CA GLY A 23 -2.37 22.15 2.62
C GLY A 23 -2.85 21.15 1.58
N THR A 24 -2.01 20.18 1.19
CA THR A 24 -2.43 19.09 0.28
C THR A 24 -3.53 18.22 0.89
N TYR A 25 -3.44 17.90 2.18
CA TYR A 25 -4.48 17.14 2.88
C TYR A 25 -5.83 17.87 2.83
N VAL A 26 -5.88 19.14 3.24
CA VAL A 26 -7.11 19.94 3.22
C VAL A 26 -7.66 20.08 1.80
N ALA A 27 -6.81 20.35 0.82
CA ALA A 27 -7.22 20.44 -0.59
C ALA A 27 -7.85 19.13 -1.08
N CYS A 28 -7.24 17.98 -0.76
CA CYS A 28 -7.79 16.67 -1.11
C CYS A 28 -9.17 16.44 -0.46
N VAL A 29 -9.34 16.78 0.82
CA VAL A 29 -10.62 16.62 1.54
C VAL A 29 -11.70 17.49 0.92
N VAL A 30 -11.40 18.75 0.62
CA VAL A 30 -12.36 19.68 -0.02
C VAL A 30 -12.76 19.18 -1.40
N VAL A 31 -11.81 18.75 -2.22
CA VAL A 31 -12.10 18.19 -3.55
C VAL A 31 -12.96 16.93 -3.45
N HIS A 32 -12.66 16.01 -2.54
CA HIS A 32 -13.48 14.83 -2.32
C HIS A 32 -14.89 15.19 -1.86
N GLY A 33 -15.04 16.17 -0.96
CA GLY A 33 -16.34 16.65 -0.51
C GLY A 33 -17.18 17.21 -1.67
N VAL A 34 -16.59 18.07 -2.52
CA VAL A 34 -17.27 18.64 -3.69
C VAL A 34 -17.68 17.54 -4.67
N ILE A 35 -16.80 16.58 -4.98
CA ILE A 35 -17.12 15.47 -5.88
C ILE A 35 -18.25 14.61 -5.29
N ALA A 36 -18.19 14.31 -3.99
CA ALA A 36 -19.21 13.50 -3.32
C ALA A 36 -20.59 14.17 -3.33
N THR A 37 -20.67 15.50 -3.15
CA THR A 37 -21.93 16.23 -3.13
C THR A 37 -22.54 16.41 -4.53
N PHE A 38 -21.74 16.74 -5.55
CA PHE A 38 -22.25 17.10 -6.87
C PHE A 38 -22.26 15.95 -7.90
N PHE A 39 -21.42 14.93 -7.72
CA PHE A 39 -21.16 13.88 -8.73
C PHE A 39 -21.55 12.46 -8.30
N GLY A 40 -22.58 12.31 -7.46
CA GLY A 40 -23.08 10.99 -7.02
C GLY A 40 -23.38 10.01 -8.16
N ARG A 41 -23.85 10.47 -9.33
CA ARG A 41 -24.09 9.62 -10.51
C ARG A 41 -22.82 9.08 -11.19
N ILE A 42 -21.69 9.76 -11.04
CA ILE A 42 -20.40 9.36 -11.64
C ILE A 42 -19.56 8.56 -10.64
N MET A 43 -19.90 8.64 -9.34
CA MET A 43 -19.23 7.94 -8.25
C MET A 43 -19.01 6.44 -8.50
N PRO A 44 -19.96 5.66 -9.03
CA PRO A 44 -19.73 4.23 -9.31
C PRO A 44 -18.62 3.99 -10.35
N LYS A 45 -18.50 4.88 -11.34
CA LYS A 45 -17.46 4.78 -12.38
C LYS A 45 -16.09 5.15 -11.82
N ILE A 46 -16.02 6.19 -10.99
CA ILE A 46 -14.78 6.59 -10.30
C ILE A 46 -14.33 5.46 -9.38
N GLN A 47 -15.24 4.89 -8.59
CA GLN A 47 -14.93 3.78 -7.69
C GLN A 47 -14.40 2.56 -8.45
N SER A 48 -15.02 2.21 -9.58
CA SER A 48 -14.54 1.11 -10.43
C SER A 48 -13.16 1.41 -11.02
N ALA A 49 -12.91 2.64 -11.49
CA ALA A 49 -11.58 3.06 -11.96
C ALA A 49 -10.54 2.98 -10.83
N CYS A 50 -10.88 3.38 -9.61
CA CYS A 50 -10.02 3.24 -8.44
C CYS A 50 -9.70 1.76 -8.15
N ILE A 51 -10.69 0.86 -8.20
CA ILE A 51 -10.48 -0.58 -8.00
C ILE A 51 -9.52 -1.13 -9.05
N VAL A 52 -9.77 -0.84 -10.33
CA VAL A 52 -8.90 -1.29 -11.44
C VAL A 52 -7.50 -0.72 -11.29
N SER A 53 -7.36 0.56 -10.93
CA SER A 53 -6.07 1.20 -10.70
C SER A 53 -5.33 0.58 -9.52
N ASN A 54 -6.01 0.27 -8.41
CA ASN A 54 -5.41 -0.39 -7.25
C ASN A 54 -4.92 -1.80 -7.59
N VAL A 55 -5.75 -2.60 -8.26
CA VAL A 55 -5.34 -3.94 -8.74
C VAL A 55 -4.16 -3.83 -9.70
N GLY A 56 -4.20 -2.86 -10.62
CA GLY A 56 -3.09 -2.56 -11.53
C GLY A 56 -1.80 -2.19 -10.80
N LEU A 57 -1.89 -1.41 -9.72
CA LEU A 57 -0.74 -1.02 -8.89
C LEU A 57 -0.14 -2.22 -8.15
N VAL A 58 -1.00 -3.11 -7.62
CA VAL A 58 -0.56 -4.36 -6.98
C VAL A 58 0.15 -5.25 -8.00
N LEU A 59 -0.43 -5.45 -9.18
CA LEU A 59 0.18 -6.22 -10.26
C LEU A 59 1.51 -5.59 -10.73
N ALA A 60 1.53 -4.28 -10.91
CA ALA A 60 2.75 -3.55 -11.28
C ALA A 60 3.83 -3.74 -10.21
N THR A 61 3.49 -3.71 -8.92
CA THR A 61 4.43 -3.93 -7.83
C THR A 61 4.95 -5.37 -7.81
N VAL A 62 4.04 -6.35 -7.93
CA VAL A 62 4.37 -7.77 -7.97
C VAL A 62 5.25 -8.14 -9.16
N LEU A 63 5.10 -7.47 -10.31
CA LEU A 63 5.90 -7.73 -11.51
C LEU A 63 7.20 -6.90 -11.54
N ALA A 64 7.14 -5.60 -11.22
CA ALA A 64 8.29 -4.70 -11.33
C ALA A 64 9.40 -5.05 -10.34
N LEU A 65 9.06 -5.52 -9.13
CA LEU A 65 10.03 -5.86 -8.09
C LEU A 65 10.92 -7.08 -8.45
N PRO A 66 10.38 -8.24 -8.85
CA PRO A 66 11.19 -9.39 -9.27
C PRO A 66 11.87 -9.16 -10.62
N ILE A 67 11.23 -8.51 -11.59
CA ILE A 67 11.87 -8.16 -12.87
C ILE A 67 13.07 -7.23 -12.63
N GLY A 68 12.90 -6.20 -11.81
CA GLY A 68 13.98 -5.29 -11.44
C GLY A 68 15.08 -5.95 -10.60
N LYS A 69 14.82 -7.08 -9.94
CA LYS A 69 15.84 -7.88 -9.22
C LYS A 69 16.56 -8.87 -10.17
N ALA A 70 15.82 -9.48 -11.10
CA ALA A 70 16.35 -10.40 -12.11
C ALA A 70 17.27 -9.72 -13.13
N ILE A 71 16.90 -8.52 -13.61
CA ILE A 71 17.74 -7.72 -14.54
C ILE A 71 19.07 -7.30 -13.90
N ARG A 72 19.12 -7.23 -12.55
CA ARG A 72 20.27 -6.72 -11.79
C ARG A 72 21.07 -7.81 -11.06
N GLY A 73 20.79 -9.09 -11.32
CA GLY A 73 21.60 -10.21 -10.80
C GLY A 73 21.49 -10.48 -9.29
N GLY A 74 20.47 -9.96 -8.61
CA GLY A 74 20.31 -10.12 -7.16
C GLY A 74 19.74 -11.49 -6.77
N HIS A 75 20.33 -12.16 -5.77
CA HIS A 75 19.80 -13.41 -5.21
C HIS A 75 18.43 -13.22 -4.55
N ILE A 76 17.48 -14.10 -4.85
CA ILE A 76 16.18 -14.16 -4.17
C ILE A 76 16.40 -14.70 -2.75
N ASN A 77 15.82 -14.05 -1.75
CA ASN A 77 15.93 -14.53 -0.36
C ASN A 77 15.24 -15.89 -0.22
N SER A 78 15.85 -16.79 0.56
CA SER A 78 15.28 -18.11 0.81
C SER A 78 13.94 -18.01 1.55
N GLY A 79 12.96 -18.85 1.20
CA GLY A 79 11.66 -18.90 1.87
C GLY A 79 11.75 -19.11 3.38
N ALA A 80 12.80 -19.78 3.86
CA ALA A 80 13.07 -19.94 5.30
C ALA A 80 13.39 -18.61 6.00
N TYR A 81 14.03 -17.66 5.30
CA TYR A 81 14.28 -16.32 5.82
C TYR A 81 13.01 -15.47 5.78
N ILE A 82 12.23 -15.57 4.69
CA ILE A 82 10.98 -14.80 4.49
C ILE A 82 9.91 -15.14 5.53
N PHE A 83 9.74 -16.42 5.86
CA PHE A 83 8.69 -16.88 6.79
C PHE A 83 9.20 -17.17 8.20
N GLY A 84 10.51 -17.30 8.39
CA GLY A 84 11.13 -17.71 9.67
C GLY A 84 11.90 -16.61 10.40
N HIS A 85 12.21 -15.49 9.76
CA HIS A 85 12.99 -14.42 10.38
C HIS A 85 12.11 -13.21 10.73
N LEU A 86 12.12 -12.84 12.02
CA LEU A 86 11.42 -11.67 12.56
C LEU A 86 12.46 -10.73 13.15
N GLU A 87 12.84 -9.70 12.40
CA GLU A 87 13.63 -8.59 12.93
C GLU A 87 12.73 -7.61 13.67
N ASN A 88 13.02 -7.36 14.94
CA ASN A 88 12.30 -6.41 15.75
C ASN A 88 13.11 -5.12 15.88
N LEU A 89 12.72 -4.10 15.10
CA LEU A 89 13.32 -2.77 15.16
C LEU A 89 12.62 -1.85 16.18
N THR A 90 11.66 -2.38 16.94
CA THR A 90 10.96 -1.63 17.98
C THR A 90 11.53 -1.95 19.36
N THR A 91 11.41 -1.02 20.31
CA THR A 91 11.83 -1.21 21.71
C THR A 91 10.95 -2.19 22.50
N TRP A 92 9.90 -2.72 21.88
CA TRP A 92 8.90 -3.58 22.52
C TRP A 92 9.25 -5.07 22.42
N PRO A 93 8.73 -5.93 23.31
CA PRO A 93 8.91 -7.38 23.19
C PRO A 93 8.42 -7.93 21.85
N GLN A 94 9.09 -8.96 21.33
CA GLN A 94 8.83 -9.50 19.98
C GLN A 94 7.36 -9.91 19.75
N GLY A 95 6.68 -10.44 20.77
CA GLY A 95 5.25 -10.77 20.69
C GLY A 95 4.34 -9.53 20.55
N TRP A 96 4.70 -8.41 21.18
CA TRP A 96 3.96 -7.17 21.05
C TRP A 96 4.23 -6.47 19.71
N ALA A 97 5.47 -6.48 19.25
CA ALA A 97 5.83 -6.02 17.91
C ALA A 97 5.07 -6.79 16.82
N PHE A 98 4.91 -8.10 16.99
CA PHE A 98 4.07 -8.91 16.11
C PHE A 98 2.62 -8.42 16.11
N MET A 99 1.98 -8.25 17.28
CA MET A 99 0.60 -7.75 17.37
C MET A 99 0.42 -6.35 16.75
N MET A 100 1.41 -5.46 16.91
CA MET A 100 1.37 -4.13 16.30
C MET A 100 1.45 -4.19 14.76
N ALA A 101 2.13 -5.20 14.18
CA ALA A 101 2.18 -5.37 12.73
C ALA A 101 0.79 -5.64 12.12
N TRP A 102 -0.16 -6.22 12.89
CA TRP A 102 -1.53 -6.46 12.45
C TRP A 102 -2.41 -5.20 12.40
N LEU A 103 -1.93 -4.08 12.95
CA LEU A 103 -2.66 -2.82 12.87
C LEU A 103 -2.75 -2.31 11.43
N SER A 104 -1.74 -2.50 10.59
CA SER A 104 -1.84 -2.02 9.21
C SER A 104 -2.85 -2.83 8.37
N PRO A 105 -2.88 -4.18 8.42
CA PRO A 105 -3.87 -4.99 7.71
C PRO A 105 -5.31 -4.78 8.19
N ILE A 106 -5.54 -4.56 9.49
CA ILE A 106 -6.92 -4.47 10.03
C ILE A 106 -7.67 -3.25 9.47
N TRP A 107 -6.95 -2.14 9.27
CA TRP A 107 -7.50 -0.93 8.67
C TRP A 107 -7.94 -1.12 7.21
N THR A 108 -7.28 -1.99 6.47
CA THR A 108 -7.62 -2.27 5.06
C THR A 108 -8.93 -3.05 4.93
N ILE A 109 -9.27 -3.85 5.95
CA ILE A 109 -10.41 -4.76 5.91
C ILE A 109 -11.65 -4.13 6.57
N GLY A 110 -11.49 -3.17 7.49
CA GLY A 110 -12.56 -2.60 8.33
C GLY A 110 -13.72 -1.85 7.64
N ALA A 111 -13.75 -1.70 6.32
CA ALA A 111 -14.74 -0.87 5.61
C ALA A 111 -16.08 -1.58 5.28
N PHE A 112 -16.36 -2.75 5.86
CA PHE A 112 -17.56 -3.54 5.54
C PHE A 112 -18.88 -2.89 5.99
N ASP A 113 -18.85 -2.10 7.06
CA ASP A 113 -20.02 -1.43 7.62
C ASP A 113 -20.73 -0.54 6.58
N SER A 114 -19.93 0.15 5.75
CA SER A 114 -20.44 1.01 4.68
C SER A 114 -21.28 0.25 3.64
N CYS A 115 -20.96 -1.02 3.37
CA CYS A 115 -21.73 -1.86 2.45
C CYS A 115 -23.10 -2.25 3.03
N VAL A 116 -23.20 -2.37 4.35
CA VAL A 116 -24.46 -2.69 5.05
C VAL A 116 -25.38 -1.47 5.04
N HIS A 117 -24.86 -0.27 5.25
CA HIS A 117 -25.64 0.97 5.15
C HIS A 117 -26.17 1.24 3.74
N MET A 118 -25.42 0.85 2.70
CA MET A 118 -25.86 0.96 1.30
C MET A 118 -26.75 -0.21 0.84
N SER A 119 -27.12 -1.12 1.73
CA SER A 119 -27.87 -2.32 1.37
C SER A 119 -29.31 -2.02 0.92
N GLU A 120 -29.90 -0.90 1.37
CA GLU A 120 -31.25 -0.48 1.01
C GLU A 120 -31.39 -0.14 -0.49
N GLU A 121 -30.29 0.29 -1.11
CA GLU A 121 -30.24 0.65 -2.54
C GLU A 121 -29.86 -0.54 -3.44
N ALA A 122 -29.52 -1.70 -2.86
CA ALA A 122 -29.06 -2.87 -3.58
C ALA A 122 -30.22 -3.80 -3.98
N THR A 123 -30.34 -4.10 -5.28
CA THR A 123 -31.24 -5.15 -5.76
C THR A 123 -30.78 -6.51 -5.20
N HIS A 124 -31.64 -7.19 -4.43
CA HIS A 124 -31.34 -8.47 -3.74
C HIS A 124 -30.30 -8.36 -2.60
N ALA A 125 -30.43 -7.33 -1.76
CA ALA A 125 -29.55 -7.02 -0.62
C ALA A 125 -29.19 -8.23 0.26
N ALA A 126 -30.16 -9.10 0.59
CA ALA A 126 -29.96 -10.24 1.50
C ALA A 126 -28.95 -11.29 1.01
N ARG A 127 -28.66 -11.34 -0.29
CA ARG A 127 -27.62 -12.23 -0.86
C ARG A 127 -26.43 -11.46 -1.43
N ALA A 128 -26.66 -10.33 -2.09
CA ALA A 128 -25.61 -9.57 -2.76
C ALA A 128 -24.62 -8.94 -1.78
N VAL A 129 -25.10 -8.38 -0.66
CA VAL A 129 -24.28 -7.70 0.34
C VAL A 129 -23.33 -8.66 1.07
N PRO A 130 -23.79 -9.78 1.67
CA PRO A 130 -22.87 -10.69 2.37
C PRO A 130 -21.86 -11.33 1.43
N LEU A 131 -22.28 -11.69 0.21
CA LEU A 131 -21.37 -12.27 -0.78
C LEU A 131 -20.31 -11.26 -1.24
N GLY A 132 -20.70 -10.00 -1.43
CA GLY A 132 -19.79 -8.90 -1.78
C GLY A 132 -18.72 -8.65 -0.71
N ILE A 133 -19.09 -8.69 0.57
CA ILE A 133 -18.15 -8.55 1.69
C ILE A 133 -17.13 -9.69 1.69
N ILE A 134 -17.60 -10.94 1.55
CA ILE A 134 -16.72 -12.12 1.55
C ILE A 134 -15.75 -12.08 0.37
N TRP A 135 -16.22 -11.79 -0.84
CA TRP A 135 -15.36 -11.70 -2.03
C TRP A 135 -14.37 -10.55 -1.94
N SER A 136 -14.81 -9.37 -1.47
CA SER A 136 -13.94 -8.20 -1.33
C SER A 136 -12.84 -8.43 -0.29
N ALA A 137 -13.20 -8.91 0.90
CA ALA A 137 -12.25 -9.21 1.97
C ALA A 137 -11.30 -10.35 1.58
N GLY A 138 -11.83 -11.41 0.95
CA GLY A 138 -11.03 -12.54 0.46
C GLY A 138 -10.02 -12.12 -0.61
N LEU A 139 -10.45 -11.33 -1.59
CA LEU A 139 -9.57 -10.87 -2.68
C LEU A 139 -8.52 -9.88 -2.16
N CYS A 140 -8.90 -8.92 -1.31
CA CYS A 140 -7.93 -8.01 -0.68
C CYS A 140 -6.92 -8.75 0.19
N GLY A 141 -7.36 -9.73 0.98
CA GLY A 141 -6.49 -10.56 1.81
C GLY A 141 -5.51 -11.38 0.96
N ALA A 142 -5.99 -12.03 -0.10
CA ALA A 142 -5.15 -12.83 -0.99
C ALA A 142 -4.12 -11.99 -1.76
N LEU A 143 -4.57 -10.88 -2.38
CA LEU A 143 -3.67 -9.97 -3.11
C LEU A 143 -2.66 -9.30 -2.17
N GLY A 144 -3.10 -8.89 -0.98
CA GLY A 144 -2.25 -8.35 0.07
C GLY A 144 -1.17 -9.34 0.50
N PHE A 145 -1.56 -10.60 0.78
CA PHE A 145 -0.62 -11.64 1.18
C PHE A 145 0.42 -11.94 0.09
N ILE A 146 -0.01 -12.08 -1.17
CA ILE A 146 0.89 -12.33 -2.31
C ILE A 146 1.86 -11.15 -2.49
N SER A 147 1.36 -9.91 -2.45
CA SER A 147 2.22 -8.73 -2.60
C SER A 147 3.25 -8.61 -1.50
N LEU A 148 2.89 -8.88 -0.23
CA LEU A 148 3.81 -8.88 0.89
C LEU A 148 4.86 -9.99 0.77
N ALA A 149 4.46 -11.20 0.37
CA ALA A 149 5.39 -12.31 0.14
C ALA A 149 6.41 -11.98 -0.98
N VAL A 150 5.96 -11.34 -2.06
CA VAL A 150 6.84 -10.91 -3.15
C VAL A 150 7.78 -9.81 -2.67
N ILE A 151 7.29 -8.81 -1.94
CA ILE A 151 8.14 -7.74 -1.38
C ILE A 151 9.20 -8.33 -0.45
N ALA A 152 8.83 -9.24 0.45
CA ALA A 152 9.75 -9.90 1.36
C ALA A 152 10.80 -10.77 0.63
N SER A 153 10.46 -11.35 -0.52
CA SER A 153 11.43 -12.07 -1.36
C SER A 153 12.47 -11.15 -2.04
N VAL A 154 12.10 -9.89 -2.25
CA VAL A 154 12.88 -8.90 -3.01
C VAL A 154 13.69 -7.97 -2.11
N ILE A 155 13.24 -7.70 -0.88
CA ILE A 155 13.92 -6.79 0.06
C ILE A 155 15.37 -7.22 0.34
N ASP A 156 16.27 -6.25 0.47
CA ASP A 156 17.68 -6.52 0.78
C ASP A 156 17.85 -6.86 2.26
N VAL A 157 18.86 -7.65 2.62
CA VAL A 157 19.12 -8.12 3.99
C VAL A 157 19.62 -6.98 4.89
N ASN A 158 20.12 -5.89 4.33
CA ASN A 158 20.52 -4.70 5.09
C ASN A 158 19.33 -3.72 5.29
N LEU A 159 18.55 -3.91 6.35
CA LEU A 159 17.41 -3.03 6.68
C LEU A 159 17.82 -1.60 7.07
N ASP A 160 18.98 -1.40 7.68
CA ASP A 160 19.48 -0.07 8.09
C ASP A 160 19.69 0.91 6.92
N GLY A 161 20.08 0.39 5.74
CA GLY A 161 20.25 1.20 4.52
C GLY A 161 18.92 1.65 3.91
N VAL A 162 17.88 0.82 4.02
CA VAL A 162 16.54 1.14 3.51
C VAL A 162 15.84 2.15 4.41
N LEU A 163 15.98 2.00 5.73
CA LEU A 163 15.31 2.84 6.74
C LEU A 163 15.94 4.22 6.92
N SER A 164 17.24 4.37 6.62
CA SER A 164 17.96 5.66 6.70
C SER A 164 17.65 6.61 5.53
N THR A 165 16.89 6.17 4.52
CA THR A 165 16.52 7.01 3.39
C THR A 165 15.41 7.99 3.81
N ASN A 166 15.60 9.31 3.66
CA ASN A 166 14.73 10.39 4.16
C ASN A 166 13.29 10.47 3.59
N LEU A 167 12.83 9.44 2.88
CA LEU A 167 11.48 9.36 2.35
C LEU A 167 10.62 8.64 3.39
N GLY A 168 9.77 9.33 4.15
CA GLY A 168 8.93 8.73 5.20
C GLY A 168 7.86 7.70 4.74
N GLN A 169 8.08 7.02 3.61
CA GLN A 169 7.21 5.99 3.04
C GLN A 169 8.05 4.79 2.56
N LEU A 170 7.85 3.63 3.19
CA LEU A 170 8.63 2.41 2.97
C LEU A 170 8.74 2.02 1.47
N MET A 171 7.65 2.13 0.72
CA MET A 171 7.66 1.78 -0.72
C MET A 171 8.50 2.74 -1.56
N ALA A 172 8.51 4.04 -1.22
CA ALA A 172 9.34 5.02 -1.91
C ALA A 172 10.83 4.82 -1.57
N GLN A 173 11.15 4.46 -0.33
CA GLN A 173 12.51 4.13 0.11
C GLN A 173 13.05 2.88 -0.62
N VAL A 174 12.26 1.82 -0.72
CA VAL A 174 12.67 0.59 -1.43
C VAL A 174 12.95 0.86 -2.92
N CYS A 175 12.15 1.71 -3.57
CA CYS A 175 12.40 2.13 -4.96
C CYS A 175 13.65 3.01 -5.10
N MET A 176 13.88 3.98 -4.20
CA MET A 176 15.00 4.92 -4.26
C MET A 176 16.34 4.34 -3.79
N TYR A 177 16.38 3.57 -2.71
CA TYR A 177 17.59 2.85 -2.27
C TYR A 177 18.13 1.95 -3.39
N LYS A 178 17.21 1.29 -4.11
CA LYS A 178 17.56 0.47 -5.27
C LYS A 178 18.01 1.32 -6.46
N TYR A 179 17.56 2.57 -6.62
CA TYR A 179 18.02 3.50 -7.68
C TYR A 179 19.42 4.06 -7.38
N HIS A 180 19.72 4.42 -6.12
CA HIS A 180 21.01 4.99 -5.72
C HIS A 180 22.15 3.96 -5.68
N ASN A 181 21.87 2.70 -5.27
CA ASN A 181 22.88 1.62 -5.27
C ASN A 181 23.17 1.03 -6.68
N SER A 182 22.72 1.68 -7.74
CA SER A 182 23.01 1.33 -9.14
C SER A 182 23.91 2.33 -9.87
N SER A 183 24.43 3.34 -9.17
CA SER A 183 25.36 4.35 -9.72
C SER A 183 26.82 4.12 -9.30
N CYS A 184 27.14 2.98 -8.69
CA CYS A 184 28.50 2.52 -8.42
C CYS A 184 28.73 1.16 -9.10
#